data_AF-A0A352XBK8-F1
#
_entry.id   AF-A0A352XBK8-F1
#
_cell.length_a   1.000
_cell.length_b   1.000
_cell.length_c   1.000
_cell.angle_alpha   90.00
_cell.angle_beta   90.00
_cell.angle_gamma   90.00
#
_symmetry.space_group_name_H-M   'P 1'
#
loop_
_entity.id
_entity.type
_entity.pdbx_description
1 polymer ?
#
loop_
_entity_poly.entity_id
_entity_poly.type
_entity_poly.pdbx_seq_one_letter_code
_entity_poly.pdbx_strand_id
1 'polypeptide(L)'
;MANLNRFITATLTTLSLFIGTIVYPSKPASADEVYIDNNCRRNQALPQDDRFTIFYSSQIRVNGQDYWFYAGRYQDGAAIFCISRVNFREARTLSARQIQYQFIEKIVKVPNRNATFIVTVAEGNGSPVPLTDYRLNLNNPNRPILTRLRRRLSRM
;
A
#
# COMPACT_ATOMS: atom_id res chain seq x y z
N MET A 1 -81.40 -9.90 50.89
CA MET A 1 -81.19 -10.90 49.82
C MET A 1 -80.70 -10.18 48.57
N ALA A 2 -79.42 -10.34 48.23
CA ALA A 2 -78.86 -10.28 46.87
C ALA A 2 -77.35 -10.45 46.98
N ASN A 3 -76.89 -11.64 46.58
CA ASN A 3 -75.50 -12.02 46.34
C ASN A 3 -75.07 -11.45 44.99
N LEU A 4 -73.81 -11.03 44.83
CA LEU A 4 -73.15 -11.15 43.52
C LEU A 4 -71.62 -11.11 43.63
N ASN A 5 -71.01 -12.27 43.43
CA ASN A 5 -69.58 -12.48 43.23
C ASN A 5 -69.07 -11.68 42.02
N ARG A 6 -67.84 -11.17 42.08
CA ARG A 6 -67.07 -10.81 40.88
C ARG A 6 -65.66 -11.39 40.95
N PHE A 7 -65.43 -12.29 39.99
CA PHE A 7 -64.16 -12.88 39.62
C PHE A 7 -63.20 -11.79 39.10
N ILE A 8 -61.95 -11.81 39.57
CA ILE A 8 -60.85 -11.00 39.03
C ILE A 8 -60.08 -11.91 38.07
N THR A 9 -60.31 -11.71 36.78
CA THR A 9 -59.59 -12.37 35.69
C THR A 9 -58.26 -11.65 35.48
N ALA A 10 -57.14 -12.32 35.74
CA ALA A 10 -55.80 -11.81 35.46
C ALA A 10 -55.43 -12.08 34.00
N THR A 11 -55.25 -11.03 33.21
CA THR A 11 -54.78 -11.10 31.82
C THR A 11 -53.25 -11.05 31.79
N LEU A 12 -52.63 -12.16 31.36
CA LEU A 12 -51.20 -12.22 31.04
C LEU A 12 -50.94 -11.51 29.70
N THR A 13 -50.16 -10.42 29.71
CA THR A 13 -49.59 -9.81 28.51
C THR A 13 -48.25 -10.47 28.19
N THR A 14 -48.16 -11.13 27.04
CA THR A 14 -46.91 -11.66 26.49
C THR A 14 -46.13 -10.54 25.81
N LEU A 15 -44.87 -10.36 26.24
CA LEU A 15 -43.95 -9.36 25.73
C LEU A 15 -42.89 -10.05 24.85
N SER A 16 -42.60 -9.42 23.70
CA SER A 16 -41.35 -9.44 22.90
C SER A 16 -40.98 -10.75 22.15
N LEU A 17 -40.20 -10.77 21.06
CA LEU A 17 -39.18 -9.85 20.52
C LEU A 17 -39.25 -9.78 18.97
N PHE A 18 -39.18 -8.58 18.39
CA PHE A 18 -38.72 -8.39 17.01
C PHE A 18 -37.20 -8.17 17.03
N ILE A 19 -36.43 -9.16 16.59
CA ILE A 19 -34.99 -8.98 16.34
C ILE A 19 -34.85 -8.52 14.88
N GLY A 20 -34.84 -7.20 14.68
CA GLY A 20 -34.49 -6.60 13.39
C GLY A 20 -33.00 -6.79 13.11
N THR A 21 -32.67 -7.67 12.18
CA THR A 21 -31.30 -7.81 11.67
C THR A 21 -31.01 -6.62 10.76
N ILE A 22 -30.32 -5.60 11.29
CA ILE A 22 -29.82 -4.50 10.47
C ILE A 22 -28.58 -5.02 9.73
N VAL A 23 -28.79 -5.47 8.49
CA VAL A 23 -27.69 -5.75 7.56
C VAL A 23 -27.20 -4.40 7.06
N TYR A 24 -26.20 -3.83 7.73
CA TYR A 24 -25.46 -2.70 7.18
C TYR A 24 -24.61 -3.22 6.02
N PRO A 25 -24.81 -2.77 4.77
CA PRO A 25 -23.85 -3.04 3.72
C PRO A 25 -22.57 -2.27 4.08
N SER A 26 -21.59 -2.97 4.63
CA SER A 26 -20.22 -2.47 4.70
C SER A 26 -19.74 -2.32 3.26
N LYS A 27 -19.74 -1.09 2.74
CA LYS A 27 -18.98 -0.80 1.53
C LYS A 27 -17.54 -1.24 1.82
N PRO A 28 -16.94 -2.13 1.01
CA PRO A 28 -15.53 -2.40 1.14
C PRO A 28 -14.81 -1.05 1.01
N ALA A 29 -13.93 -0.74 1.95
CA ALA A 29 -13.08 0.43 1.84
C ALA A 29 -12.21 0.23 0.60
N SER A 30 -12.55 0.85 -0.53
CA SER A 30 -11.58 1.06 -1.59
C SER A 30 -10.52 1.96 -0.98
N ALA A 31 -9.33 1.41 -0.71
CA ALA A 31 -8.19 2.26 -0.46
C ALA A 31 -8.03 3.13 -1.70
N ASP A 32 -8.36 4.42 -1.59
CA ASP A 32 -8.27 5.34 -2.73
C ASP A 32 -6.87 5.24 -3.32
N GLU A 33 -6.80 4.99 -4.63
CA GLU A 33 -5.53 5.02 -5.34
C GLU A 33 -4.83 6.35 -5.07
N VAL A 34 -3.53 6.29 -4.81
CA VAL A 34 -2.74 7.49 -4.55
C VAL A 34 -1.93 7.81 -5.80
N TYR A 35 -2.24 8.95 -6.41
CA TYR A 35 -1.52 9.44 -7.57
C TYR A 35 -0.37 10.38 -7.18
N ILE A 36 0.75 10.24 -7.88
CA ILE A 36 1.91 11.12 -7.77
C ILE A 36 2.36 11.57 -9.17
N ASP A 37 2.96 12.76 -9.26
CA ASP A 37 3.61 13.23 -10.47
C ASP A 37 5.04 12.67 -10.60
N ASN A 38 5.73 13.00 -11.70
CA ASN A 38 7.13 12.64 -11.92
C ASN A 38 8.13 13.27 -10.92
N ASN A 39 7.68 14.23 -10.11
CA ASN A 39 8.43 14.82 -9.00
C ASN A 39 8.06 14.19 -7.65
N CYS A 40 7.33 13.07 -7.66
CA CYS A 40 6.87 12.33 -6.49
C CYS A 40 5.87 13.08 -5.59
N ARG A 41 5.28 14.18 -6.07
CA ARG A 41 4.29 14.97 -5.33
C ARG A 41 2.92 14.34 -5.47
N ARG A 42 2.22 14.17 -4.35
CA ARG A 42 0.85 13.64 -4.35
C ARG A 42 -0.11 14.66 -4.97
N ASN A 43 -0.89 14.22 -5.94
CA ASN A 43 -1.95 15.03 -6.53
C ASN A 43 -3.02 14.13 -7.16
N GLN A 44 -4.22 14.10 -6.58
CA GLN A 44 -5.32 13.25 -7.07
C GLN A 44 -6.00 13.78 -8.34
N ALA A 45 -5.72 15.02 -8.74
CA ALA A 45 -6.30 15.67 -9.91
C ALA A 45 -5.37 15.64 -11.14
N LEU A 46 -4.32 14.81 -11.13
CA LEU A 46 -3.41 14.69 -12.27
C LEU A 46 -4.14 14.12 -13.50
N PRO A 47 -3.85 14.61 -14.71
CA PRO A 47 -4.22 13.94 -15.94
C PRO A 47 -3.72 12.50 -15.98
N GLN A 48 -4.29 11.71 -16.88
CA GLN A 48 -3.94 10.31 -17.03
C GLN A 48 -2.45 10.13 -17.41
N ASP A 49 -1.92 11.00 -18.28
CA ASP A 49 -0.54 10.93 -18.79
C ASP A 49 0.50 11.52 -17.82
N ASP A 50 0.07 12.14 -16.73
CA ASP A 50 0.96 12.76 -15.75
C ASP A 50 1.05 11.96 -14.44
N ARG A 51 0.19 10.94 -14.28
CA ARG A 51 0.03 10.23 -13.01
C ARG A 51 0.77 8.91 -12.96
N PHE A 52 1.43 8.67 -11.83
CA PHE A 52 1.86 7.36 -11.39
C PHE A 52 0.96 6.92 -10.23
N THR A 53 0.47 5.68 -10.27
CA THR A 53 -0.32 5.11 -9.17
C THR A 53 0.61 4.39 -8.19
N ILE A 54 0.58 4.77 -6.92
CA ILE A 54 1.39 4.09 -5.89
C ILE A 54 0.92 2.64 -5.73
N PHE A 55 1.82 1.69 -6.00
CA PHE A 55 1.57 0.26 -5.83
C PHE A 55 2.39 -0.37 -4.71
N TYR A 56 3.40 0.34 -4.20
CA TYR A 56 4.20 -0.09 -3.05
C TYR A 56 4.51 1.11 -2.16
N SER A 57 4.38 0.93 -0.86
CA SER A 57 4.87 1.90 0.13
C SER A 57 5.38 1.19 1.38
N SER A 58 6.36 1.80 2.04
CA SER A 58 6.88 1.34 3.32
C SER A 58 7.41 2.50 4.13
N GLN A 59 7.01 2.56 5.40
CA GLN A 59 7.64 3.44 6.37
C GLN A 59 9.03 2.91 6.75
N ILE A 60 10.00 3.81 6.80
CA ILE A 60 11.36 3.55 7.26
C ILE A 60 11.77 4.61 8.27
N ARG A 61 12.58 4.21 9.24
CA ARG A 61 13.18 5.12 10.22
C ARG A 61 14.69 5.11 10.04
N VAL A 62 15.28 6.28 9.83
CA VAL A 62 16.71 6.44 9.56
C VAL A 62 17.21 7.63 10.38
N ASN A 63 18.26 7.42 11.16
CA ASN A 63 18.84 8.46 12.03
C ASN A 63 17.81 9.18 12.92
N GLY A 64 16.83 8.42 13.45
CA GLY A 64 15.76 8.97 14.30
C GLY A 64 14.66 9.73 13.57
N GLN A 65 14.70 9.78 12.23
CA GLN A 65 13.69 10.46 11.42
C GLN A 65 12.88 9.46 10.58
N ASP A 66 11.57 9.67 10.53
CA ASP A 66 10.65 8.85 9.75
C ASP A 66 10.53 9.35 8.30
N TYR A 67 10.61 8.40 7.39
CA TYR A 67 10.44 8.61 5.95
C TYR A 67 9.46 7.58 5.39
N TRP A 68 8.87 7.93 4.26
CA TRP A 68 8.13 7.02 3.40
C TRP A 68 8.95 6.73 2.16
N PHE A 69 9.23 5.45 1.93
CA PHE A 69 9.69 4.93 0.66
C PHE A 69 8.48 4.41 -0.11
N TYR A 70 8.34 4.78 -1.38
CA TYR A 70 7.21 4.34 -2.20
C TYR A 70 7.60 4.22 -3.67
N ALA A 71 6.87 3.39 -4.39
CA ALA A 71 6.99 3.24 -5.83
C ALA A 71 5.63 3.48 -6.49
N GLY A 72 5.64 4.32 -7.52
CA GLY A 72 4.51 4.60 -8.39
C GLY A 72 4.67 3.89 -9.72
N ARG A 73 3.59 3.36 -10.29
CA ARG A 73 3.58 2.73 -11.60
C ARG A 73 2.88 3.65 -12.60
N TYR A 74 3.53 3.87 -13.73
CA TYR A 74 2.98 4.57 -14.87
C TYR A 74 2.11 3.63 -15.71
N GLN A 75 1.39 4.19 -16.66
CA GLN A 75 0.38 3.46 -17.43
C GLN A 75 0.94 2.32 -18.29
N ASP A 76 2.17 2.52 -18.77
CA ASP A 76 2.91 1.51 -19.53
C ASP A 76 3.49 0.39 -18.65
N GLY A 77 3.40 0.52 -17.33
CA GLY A 77 3.95 -0.42 -16.34
C GLY A 77 5.31 -0.04 -15.76
N ALA A 78 5.99 0.98 -16.30
CA ALA A 78 7.26 1.47 -15.78
C ALA A 78 7.06 2.10 -14.39
N ALA A 79 8.03 1.95 -13.50
CA ALA A 79 7.92 2.43 -12.13
C ALA A 79 8.88 3.60 -11.83
N ILE A 80 8.39 4.54 -11.03
CA ILE A 80 9.19 5.56 -10.38
C ILE A 80 9.36 5.23 -8.90
N PHE A 81 10.56 5.46 -8.35
CA PHE A 81 10.88 5.26 -6.95
C PHE A 81 11.09 6.60 -6.25
N CYS A 82 10.44 6.77 -5.10
CA CYS A 82 10.34 8.04 -4.41
C CYS A 82 10.65 7.88 -2.91
N ILE A 83 11.07 8.98 -2.30
CA ILE A 83 11.20 9.11 -0.85
C ILE A 83 10.64 10.46 -0.39
N SER A 84 9.98 10.47 0.76
CA SER A 84 9.45 11.68 1.38
C SER A 84 9.51 11.58 2.89
N ARG A 85 9.33 12.71 3.58
CA ARG A 85 8.91 12.71 4.98
C ARG A 85 7.43 12.34 5.07
N VAL A 86 6.94 12.17 6.30
CA VAL A 86 5.52 11.94 6.60
C VAL A 86 4.62 12.90 5.81
N ASN A 87 3.52 12.37 5.26
CA ASN A 87 2.54 13.11 4.45
C ASN A 87 3.11 13.73 3.15
N PHE A 88 4.01 13.04 2.46
CA PHE A 88 4.58 13.48 1.18
C PHE A 88 5.35 14.80 1.23
N ARG A 89 5.77 15.23 2.44
CA ARG A 89 6.59 16.43 2.60
C ARG A 89 8.00 16.17 2.07
N GLU A 90 8.58 17.15 1.39
CA GLU A 90 9.92 17.04 0.79
C GLU A 90 10.06 15.80 -0.11
N ALA A 91 8.95 15.40 -0.74
CA ALA A 91 8.93 14.30 -1.69
C ALA A 91 9.89 14.55 -2.84
N ARG A 92 10.62 13.51 -3.21
CA ARG A 92 11.59 13.54 -4.30
C ARG A 92 11.80 12.16 -4.88
N THR A 93 12.26 12.14 -6.12
CA THR A 93 12.74 10.92 -6.76
C THR A 93 14.01 10.41 -6.09
N LEU A 94 14.14 9.09 -5.99
CA LEU A 94 15.36 8.47 -5.51
C LEU A 94 16.45 8.52 -6.60
N SER A 95 17.68 8.86 -6.21
CA SER A 95 18.85 8.86 -7.09
C SER A 95 19.37 7.43 -7.35
N ALA A 96 18.53 6.58 -7.96
CA ALA A 96 18.80 5.17 -8.25
C ALA A 96 18.45 4.84 -9.71
N ARG A 97 19.20 5.42 -10.66
CA ARG A 97 18.88 5.42 -12.10
C ARG A 97 18.58 4.03 -12.69
N GLN A 98 19.26 3.00 -12.21
CA GLN A 98 19.12 1.63 -12.73
C GLN A 98 17.77 0.97 -12.42
N ILE A 99 16.98 1.53 -11.49
CA ILE A 99 15.62 1.05 -11.19
C ILE A 99 14.54 2.08 -11.54
N GLN A 100 14.93 3.32 -11.88
CA GLN A 100 13.98 4.35 -12.28
C GLN A 100 13.46 4.09 -13.69
N TYR A 101 12.15 4.25 -13.87
CA TYR A 101 11.45 4.04 -15.15
C TYR A 101 11.69 2.65 -15.73
N GLN A 102 11.79 1.64 -14.86
CA GLN A 102 11.94 0.23 -15.23
C GLN A 102 10.66 -0.55 -14.90
N PHE A 103 10.49 -1.71 -15.51
CA PHE A 103 9.42 -2.65 -15.16
C PHE A 103 9.78 -3.40 -13.88
N ILE A 104 8.95 -3.27 -12.86
CA ILE A 104 9.23 -3.83 -11.53
C ILE A 104 8.29 -5.00 -11.25
N GLU A 105 8.90 -6.17 -11.14
CA GLU A 105 8.24 -7.42 -10.81
C GLU A 105 7.84 -7.45 -9.34
N LYS A 106 8.80 -7.13 -8.44
CA LYS A 106 8.58 -7.17 -7.00
C LYS A 106 9.50 -6.24 -6.22
N ILE A 107 9.00 -5.79 -5.08
CA ILE A 107 9.75 -5.03 -4.08
C ILE A 107 9.55 -5.73 -2.73
N VAL A 108 10.65 -6.12 -2.09
CA VAL A 108 10.63 -6.84 -0.81
C VAL A 108 11.50 -6.11 0.19
N LYS A 109 10.95 -5.74 1.35
CA LYS A 109 11.73 -5.21 2.46
C LYS A 109 12.54 -6.33 3.11
N VAL A 110 13.84 -6.11 3.32
CA VAL A 110 14.70 -7.11 3.96
C VAL A 110 14.43 -7.11 5.47
N PRO A 111 14.03 -8.25 6.07
CA PRO A 111 13.82 -8.36 7.50
C PRO A 111 15.09 -8.01 8.28
N ASN A 112 14.92 -7.36 9.44
CA ASN A 112 16.02 -7.03 10.37
C ASN A 112 17.13 -6.15 9.78
N ARG A 113 16.92 -5.56 8.60
CA ARG A 113 17.82 -4.54 8.02
C ARG A 113 17.02 -3.27 7.82
N ASN A 114 17.38 -2.25 8.60
CA ASN A 114 16.75 -0.94 8.47
C ASN A 114 16.86 -0.46 7.02
N ALA A 115 15.73 0.05 6.52
CA ALA A 115 15.63 0.74 5.24
C ALA A 115 16.27 0.03 4.03
N THR A 116 16.31 -1.32 4.03
CA THR A 116 16.91 -2.11 2.95
C THR A 116 15.85 -2.93 2.22
N PHE A 117 15.91 -2.93 0.89
CA PHE A 117 14.94 -3.56 0.01
C PHE A 117 15.64 -4.38 -1.07
N ILE A 118 14.98 -5.43 -1.54
CA ILE A 118 15.28 -6.12 -2.78
C ILE A 118 14.26 -5.66 -3.82
N VAL A 119 14.76 -5.14 -4.93
CA VAL A 119 13.97 -4.69 -6.08
C VAL A 119 14.31 -5.63 -7.24
N THR A 120 13.31 -6.33 -7.75
CA THR A 120 13.47 -7.19 -8.93
C THR A 120 12.94 -6.45 -10.15
N VAL A 121 13.86 -6.16 -11.08
CA VAL A 121 13.58 -5.51 -12.35
C VAL A 121 13.38 -6.57 -13.43
N ALA A 122 12.34 -6.42 -14.23
CA ALA A 122 12.11 -7.18 -15.45
C ALA A 122 12.73 -6.42 -16.64
N GLU A 123 13.62 -7.08 -17.39
CA GLU A 123 14.39 -6.49 -18.51
C GLU A 123 13.57 -6.48 -19.82
N GLY A 124 12.35 -5.93 -19.77
CA GLY A 124 11.48 -5.79 -20.94
C GLY A 124 9.99 -5.95 -20.60
N ASN A 125 9.16 -5.84 -21.64
CA ASN A 125 7.73 -6.06 -21.56
C ASN A 125 7.38 -7.51 -21.91
N GLY A 126 6.54 -8.16 -21.10
CA GLY A 126 6.03 -9.51 -21.33
C GLY A 126 6.66 -10.60 -20.45
N SER A 127 6.38 -11.85 -20.77
CA SER A 127 6.91 -13.02 -20.07
C SER A 127 7.14 -14.18 -21.04
N PRO A 128 8.28 -14.89 -20.97
CA PRO A 128 9.37 -14.71 -20.00
C PRO A 128 10.35 -13.59 -20.40
N VAL A 129 10.82 -12.83 -19.41
CA VAL A 129 11.89 -11.83 -19.57
C VAL A 129 12.98 -12.04 -18.51
N PRO A 130 14.24 -11.68 -18.78
CA PRO A 130 15.28 -11.73 -17.76
C PRO A 130 14.90 -10.87 -16.56
N LEU A 131 15.20 -11.35 -15.36
CA LEU A 131 15.02 -10.57 -14.13
C LEU A 131 16.37 -10.30 -13.48
N THR A 132 16.58 -9.05 -13.08
CA THR A 132 17.75 -8.62 -12.31
C THR A 132 17.32 -8.15 -10.92
N ASP A 133 17.93 -8.73 -9.89
CA ASP A 133 17.73 -8.29 -8.52
C ASP A 133 18.73 -7.20 -8.13
N TYR A 134 18.23 -6.13 -7.52
CA TYR A 134 19.03 -5.09 -6.90
C TYR A 134 18.75 -5.03 -5.40
N ARG A 135 19.78 -4.83 -4.60
CA ARG A 135 19.65 -4.41 -3.21
C ARG A 135 19.69 -2.89 -3.15
N LEU A 136 18.59 -2.28 -2.72
CA LEU A 136 18.47 -0.86 -2.44
C LEU A 136 18.63 -0.64 -0.93
N ASN A 137 19.60 0.18 -0.54
CA ASN A 137 19.83 0.59 0.84
C ASN A 137 19.57 2.09 0.99
N LEU A 138 18.59 2.42 1.85
CA LEU A 138 18.14 3.77 2.14
C LEU A 138 18.55 4.25 3.54
N ASN A 139 19.56 3.63 4.18
CA ASN A 139 20.12 4.13 5.45
C ASN A 139 20.73 5.54 5.33
N ASN A 140 20.93 6.05 4.10
CA ASN A 140 21.09 7.46 3.83
C ASN A 140 20.13 7.87 2.69
N PRO A 141 18.96 8.45 3.00
CA PRO A 141 17.95 8.88 2.02
C PRO A 141 18.44 9.89 0.98
N ASN A 142 19.54 10.59 1.25
CA ASN A 142 20.13 11.56 0.32
C ASN A 142 21.15 10.92 -0.62
N ARG A 143 21.65 9.73 -0.26
CA ARG A 143 22.64 8.97 -1.03
C ARG A 143 22.29 7.47 -0.99
N PRO A 144 21.19 7.07 -1.65
CA PRO A 144 20.80 5.67 -1.73
C PRO A 144 21.92 4.84 -2.38
N ILE A 145 22.14 3.64 -1.85
CA ILE A 145 23.10 2.70 -2.41
C ILE A 145 22.34 1.59 -3.12
N LEU A 146 22.60 1.42 -4.40
CA LEU A 146 22.03 0.35 -5.21
C LEU A 146 23.13 -0.64 -5.59
N THR A 147 22.94 -1.91 -5.28
CA THR A 147 23.90 -2.98 -5.60
C THR A 147 23.20 -4.07 -6.40
N ARG A 148 23.67 -4.34 -7.62
CA ARG A 148 23.18 -5.49 -8.40
C ARG A 148 23.56 -6.78 -7.68
N LEU A 149 22.60 -7.66 -7.45
CA LEU A 149 22.83 -8.96 -6.85
C LEU A 149 23.15 -9.98 -7.95
N ARG A 150 24.22 -10.75 -7.75
CA ARG A 150 24.48 -11.91 -8.60
C ARG A 150 23.49 -13.00 -8.23
N ARG A 151 22.69 -13.47 -9.19
CA ARG A 151 21.97 -14.73 -9.04
C ARG A 151 23.01 -15.82 -8.82
N ARG A 152 22.98 -16.47 -7.66
CA ARG A 152 23.61 -17.78 -7.54
C ARG A 152 22.76 -18.70 -8.42
N LEU A 153 23.36 -19.25 -9.47
CA LEU A 153 22.80 -20.44 -10.10
C LEU A 153 22.75 -21.50 -9.01
N SER A 154 21.57 -21.71 -8.43
CA SER A 154 21.33 -22.94 -7.68
C SER A 154 21.53 -24.05 -8.70
N ARG A 155 22.62 -24.82 -8.56
CA ARG A 155 22.78 -26.07 -9.31
C ARG A 155 21.53 -26.90 -8.99
N MET A 156 20.68 -27.08 -9.99
CA MET A 156 19.69 -28.15 -10.01
C MET A 156 20.42 -29.48 -10.12
#